data_AF-A0AAD9BLE4-F1
#
_entry.id   AF-A0AAD9BLE4-F1
#
_cell.length_a   1.000
_cell.length_b   1.000
_cell.length_c   1.000
_cell.angle_alpha   90.00
_cell.angle_beta   90.00
_cell.angle_gamma   90.00
#
_symmetry.space_group_name_H-M   'P 1'
#
loop_
_entity.id
_entity.type
_entity.pdbx_description
1 polymer ?
#
loop_
_entity_poly.entity_id
_entity_poly.type
_entity_poly.pdbx_seq_one_letter_code
_entity_poly.pdbx_strand_id
1 'polypeptide(L)'
;MTSLHLPGQDIQSTFRLTCCAKCPRYIRMQALDCQTEVNPLFEKRPKNFGIGQDIQPKRDLTRFVKWPRYIRLQRQRSILYKRLKVPPAINQFTQALDRQTATQLFKLAHKYRPETKQEKKQRLLARAEQKAAGKGDTPTKRPPVLRAGVNTVTSLVESKKAQLVMWIQLR
;
A
#
# COMPACT_ATOMS: atom_id res chain seq x y z
N MET A 1 33.54 -46.14 21.24
CA MET A 1 32.42 -47.10 21.19
C MET A 1 31.33 -46.47 20.34
N THR A 2 31.46 -46.64 19.02
CA THR A 2 30.49 -47.29 18.10
C THR A 2 29.32 -46.36 17.76
N SER A 3 29.42 -45.53 16.70
CA SER A 3 28.93 -45.80 15.31
C SER A 3 27.52 -46.41 15.28
N LEU A 4 26.55 -45.83 14.58
CA LEU A 4 26.45 -45.89 13.12
C LEU A 4 25.60 -44.74 12.51
N HIS A 5 26.14 -44.26 11.39
CA HIS A 5 25.55 -43.58 10.22
C HIS A 5 24.60 -44.60 9.51
N LEU A 6 23.41 -44.32 8.95
CA LEU A 6 23.05 -43.49 7.77
C LEU A 6 21.49 -43.41 7.60
N PRO A 7 20.99 -42.49 6.74
CA PRO A 7 19.59 -42.10 6.55
C PRO A 7 18.90 -42.70 5.31
N GLY A 8 17.57 -42.59 5.22
CA GLY A 8 16.77 -42.74 4.00
C GLY A 8 15.32 -42.31 4.23
N GLN A 9 14.56 -41.74 3.30
CA GLN A 9 14.78 -41.36 1.90
C GLN A 9 13.66 -40.35 1.57
N ASP A 10 14.00 -39.07 1.44
CA ASP A 10 13.13 -38.08 0.81
C ASP A 10 13.41 -38.11 -0.70
N ILE A 11 12.47 -38.67 -1.46
CA ILE A 11 12.55 -38.70 -2.92
C ILE A 11 12.19 -37.31 -3.45
N GLN A 12 13.24 -36.53 -3.71
CA GLN A 12 13.19 -35.35 -4.57
C GLN A 12 12.78 -35.75 -6.00
N SER A 13 11.97 -34.91 -6.64
CA SER A 13 12.09 -34.67 -8.09
C SER A 13 11.41 -33.36 -8.48
N THR A 14 12.09 -32.26 -8.20
CA THR A 14 11.91 -30.97 -8.88
C THR A 14 12.33 -31.13 -10.35
N PHE A 15 11.39 -31.19 -11.28
CA PHE A 15 11.71 -31.06 -12.71
C PHE A 15 11.76 -29.57 -13.09
N ARG A 16 12.98 -29.03 -12.97
CA ARG A 16 13.40 -27.77 -13.60
C ARG A 16 13.27 -27.90 -15.11
N LEU A 17 12.62 -26.92 -15.73
CA LEU A 17 12.74 -26.62 -17.15
C LEU A 17 14.21 -26.28 -17.48
N THR A 18 14.95 -27.25 -18.01
CA THR A 18 16.19 -27.00 -18.73
C THR A 18 15.97 -27.20 -20.22
N CYS A 19 15.86 -26.08 -20.92
CA CYS A 19 16.05 -25.94 -22.35
C CYS A 19 17.43 -26.52 -22.72
N CYS A 20 17.46 -27.64 -23.46
CA CYS A 20 18.70 -28.18 -24.01
C CYS A 20 18.84 -27.75 -25.47
N ALA A 21 19.76 -26.83 -25.70
CA ALA A 21 20.18 -26.35 -27.00
C ALA A 21 21.05 -27.41 -27.70
N LYS A 22 20.42 -28.28 -28.48
CA LYS A 22 20.97 -28.85 -29.73
C LYS A 22 19.91 -29.70 -30.42
N CYS A 23 19.31 -29.17 -31.48
CA CYS A 23 18.68 -30.02 -32.47
C CYS A 23 18.96 -29.45 -33.86
N PRO A 24 19.61 -30.21 -34.75
CA PRO A 24 19.71 -29.84 -36.15
C PRO A 24 18.30 -29.87 -36.77
N ARG A 25 18.13 -28.96 -37.73
CA ARG A 25 16.94 -28.72 -38.52
C ARG A 25 16.44 -30.04 -39.17
N TYR A 26 15.12 -30.24 -39.10
CA TYR A 26 14.31 -31.25 -39.81
C TYR A 26 14.14 -32.64 -39.15
N ILE A 27 13.26 -32.74 -38.15
CA ILE A 27 12.26 -33.83 -38.04
C ILE A 27 10.97 -33.20 -37.49
N ARG A 28 9.88 -33.33 -38.24
CA ARG A 28 8.53 -32.95 -37.81
C ARG A 28 8.15 -33.90 -36.67
N MET A 29 8.41 -33.54 -35.41
CA MET A 29 7.89 -34.27 -34.25
C MET A 29 6.37 -34.17 -34.32
N GLN A 30 5.75 -35.27 -34.77
CA GLN A 30 4.33 -35.48 -34.59
C GLN A 30 4.06 -35.39 -33.08
N ALA A 31 3.14 -34.52 -32.69
CA ALA A 31 2.64 -34.52 -31.33
C ALA A 31 2.14 -35.94 -31.05
N LEU A 32 2.82 -36.67 -30.16
CA LEU A 32 2.30 -37.91 -29.61
C LEU A 32 1.10 -37.48 -28.76
N ASP A 33 -0.10 -37.63 -29.33
CA ASP A 33 -1.34 -37.40 -28.62
C ASP A 33 -1.36 -38.31 -27.40
N CYS A 34 -1.16 -37.72 -26.23
CA CYS A 34 -1.39 -38.41 -24.96
C CYS A 34 -2.89 -38.69 -24.87
N GLN A 35 -3.32 -39.89 -25.27
CA GLN A 35 -4.69 -40.32 -25.06
C GLN A 35 -4.95 -40.36 -23.56
N THR A 36 -5.71 -39.37 -23.09
CA THR A 36 -6.22 -39.36 -21.73
C THR A 36 -7.30 -40.43 -21.67
N GLU A 37 -7.13 -41.40 -20.77
CA GLU A 37 -8.13 -42.45 -20.53
C GLU A 37 -9.45 -41.80 -20.13
N VAL A 38 -10.43 -41.77 -21.05
CA VAL A 38 -11.75 -41.22 -20.78
C VAL A 38 -12.65 -42.32 -20.22
N ASN A 39 -13.03 -42.15 -18.95
CA ASN A 39 -13.97 -43.08 -18.32
C ASN A 39 -15.37 -42.88 -18.95
N PRO A 40 -15.98 -43.93 -19.53
CA PRO A 40 -17.23 -43.85 -20.27
C PRO A 40 -18.45 -43.47 -19.42
N LEU A 41 -18.33 -43.46 -18.09
CA LEU A 41 -19.39 -43.04 -17.18
C LEU A 41 -19.54 -41.52 -17.06
N PHE A 42 -18.56 -40.71 -17.51
CA PHE A 42 -18.62 -39.25 -17.43
C PHE A 42 -19.04 -38.61 -18.74
N GLU A 43 -20.29 -38.13 -18.78
CA GLU A 43 -20.82 -37.33 -19.88
C GLU A 43 -20.63 -35.82 -19.64
N LYS A 44 -20.32 -35.08 -20.70
CA LYS A 44 -20.36 -33.61 -20.65
C LYS A 44 -21.83 -33.16 -20.66
N ARG A 45 -22.27 -32.48 -19.59
CA ARG A 45 -23.62 -31.89 -19.47
C ARG A 45 -23.53 -30.36 -19.43
N PRO A 46 -23.31 -29.69 -20.57
CA PRO A 46 -23.25 -28.23 -20.61
C PRO A 46 -24.62 -27.63 -20.34
N LYS A 47 -24.67 -26.59 -19.49
CA LYS A 47 -25.87 -25.81 -19.22
C LYS A 47 -25.91 -24.59 -20.13
N ASN A 48 -27.10 -24.23 -20.61
CA ASN A 48 -27.31 -23.03 -21.41
C ASN A 48 -27.79 -21.89 -20.51
N PHE A 49 -26.93 -20.89 -20.28
CA PHE A 49 -27.25 -19.73 -19.44
C PHE A 49 -27.86 -18.54 -20.22
N GLY A 50 -28.40 -18.80 -21.41
CA GLY A 50 -29.16 -17.84 -22.18
C GLY A 50 -30.43 -17.37 -21.45
N ILE A 51 -31.03 -16.28 -21.94
CA ILE A 51 -32.25 -15.73 -21.37
C ILE A 51 -33.38 -16.77 -21.51
N GLY A 52 -34.01 -17.15 -20.40
CA GLY A 52 -35.13 -18.11 -20.37
C GLY A 52 -34.75 -19.60 -20.42
N GLN A 53 -33.46 -19.92 -20.29
CA GLN A 53 -32.95 -21.30 -20.27
C GLN A 53 -32.61 -21.73 -18.84
N ASP A 54 -31.43 -22.30 -18.60
CA ASP A 54 -31.02 -22.78 -17.27
C ASP A 54 -30.82 -21.64 -16.26
N ILE A 55 -30.89 -21.99 -14.96
CA ILE A 55 -30.63 -21.06 -13.85
C ILE A 55 -29.25 -20.43 -14.01
N GLN A 56 -29.23 -19.10 -14.05
CA GLN A 56 -27.99 -18.35 -14.19
C GLN A 56 -27.06 -18.58 -12.99
N PRO A 57 -25.74 -18.68 -13.22
CA PRO A 57 -24.78 -18.84 -12.14
C PRO A 57 -24.74 -17.58 -11.26
N LYS A 58 -24.20 -17.73 -10.05
CA LYS A 58 -23.93 -16.58 -9.18
C LYS A 58 -22.90 -15.67 -9.86
N ARG A 59 -23.32 -14.45 -10.20
CA ARG A 59 -22.47 -13.41 -10.79
C ARG A 59 -22.09 -12.37 -9.75
N ASP A 60 -21.06 -11.57 -10.03
CA ASP A 60 -20.77 -10.40 -9.21
C ASP A 60 -21.91 -9.37 -9.32
N LEU A 61 -22.54 -9.07 -8.18
CA LEU A 61 -23.65 -8.11 -8.06
C LEU A 61 -23.20 -6.75 -7.55
N THR A 62 -21.90 -6.50 -7.30
CA THR A 62 -21.37 -5.27 -6.70
C THR A 62 -21.90 -3.97 -7.33
N ARG A 63 -22.16 -3.95 -8.64
CA ARG A 63 -22.74 -2.80 -9.35
C ARG A 63 -24.25 -2.62 -9.15
N PHE A 64 -24.99 -3.71 -8.97
CA PHE A 64 -26.46 -3.75 -8.89
C PHE A 64 -26.98 -3.81 -7.45
N VAL A 65 -26.10 -4.05 -6.48
CA VAL A 65 -26.43 -4.01 -5.05
C VAL A 65 -26.92 -2.61 -4.67
N LYS A 66 -28.02 -2.58 -3.91
CA LYS A 66 -28.50 -1.37 -3.23
C LYS A 66 -27.54 -1.00 -2.10
N TRP A 67 -26.55 -0.18 -2.41
CA TRP A 67 -25.55 0.25 -1.43
C TRP A 67 -26.15 1.07 -0.27
N PRO A 68 -25.61 0.94 0.96
CA PRO A 68 -25.93 1.79 2.10
C PRO A 68 -25.91 3.29 1.76
N ARG A 69 -26.75 4.08 2.46
CA ARG A 69 -26.95 5.51 2.15
C ARG A 69 -25.64 6.32 2.13
N TYR A 70 -24.75 6.11 3.09
CA TYR A 70 -23.51 6.88 3.21
C TYR A 70 -22.56 6.66 2.01
N ILE A 71 -22.48 5.43 1.48
CA ILE A 71 -21.67 5.12 0.29
C ILE A 71 -22.24 5.81 -0.94
N ARG A 72 -23.59 5.79 -1.09
CA ARG A 72 -24.26 6.48 -2.19
C ARG A 72 -23.97 7.98 -2.17
N LEU A 73 -24.09 8.61 -1.00
CA LEU A 73 -23.82 10.04 -0.82
C LEU A 73 -22.35 10.39 -1.11
N GLN A 74 -21.39 9.59 -0.62
CA GLN A 74 -19.96 9.78 -0.91
C GLN A 74 -19.66 9.69 -2.41
N ARG A 75 -20.22 8.70 -3.11
CA ARG A 75 -20.06 8.53 -4.57
C ARG A 75 -20.72 9.67 -5.35
N GLN A 76 -21.95 10.05 -5.00
CA GLN A 76 -22.67 11.16 -5.64
C GLN A 76 -21.91 12.48 -5.45
N ARG A 77 -21.39 12.75 -4.25
CA ARG A 77 -20.54 13.91 -3.97
C ARG A 77 -19.30 13.95 -4.87
N SER A 78 -18.59 12.82 -5.02
CA SER A 78 -17.42 12.71 -5.91
C SER A 78 -17.77 12.96 -7.38
N ILE A 79 -18.90 12.43 -7.85
CA ILE A 79 -19.40 12.65 -9.21
C ILE A 79 -19.73 14.13 -9.43
N LEU A 80 -20.42 14.75 -8.48
CA LEU A 80 -20.84 16.15 -8.56
C LEU A 80 -19.62 17.10 -8.69
N TYR A 81 -18.57 16.89 -7.89
CA TYR A 81 -17.33 17.68 -8.00
C TYR A 81 -16.62 17.54 -9.35
N LYS A 82 -16.80 16.42 -10.07
CA LYS A 82 -16.21 16.23 -11.41
C LYS A 82 -17.07 16.85 -12.52
N ARG A 83 -18.39 16.94 -12.30
CA ARG A 83 -19.34 17.43 -13.31
C ARG A 83 -19.51 18.94 -13.26
N LEU A 84 -19.46 19.53 -12.07
CA LEU A 84 -19.57 20.98 -11.91
C LEU A 84 -18.22 21.65 -12.18
N LYS A 85 -18.28 22.90 -12.67
CA LYS A 85 -17.11 23.77 -12.78
C LYS A 85 -16.69 24.21 -11.38
N VAL A 86 -15.53 23.75 -10.92
CA VAL A 86 -14.98 24.10 -9.61
C VAL A 86 -14.13 25.37 -9.73
N PRO A 87 -14.33 26.40 -8.88
CA PRO A 87 -13.52 27.60 -8.88
C PRO A 87 -12.01 27.31 -8.69
N PRO A 88 -11.10 28.10 -9.30
CA PRO A 88 -9.66 27.84 -9.28
C PRO A 88 -9.07 27.79 -7.87
N ALA A 89 -9.57 28.61 -6.94
CA ALA A 89 -9.14 28.62 -5.54
C ALA A 89 -9.34 27.27 -4.82
N ILE A 90 -10.32 26.46 -5.27
CA ILE A 90 -10.56 25.11 -4.74
C ILE A 90 -9.85 24.08 -5.64
N ASN A 91 -9.82 24.31 -6.95
CA ASN A 91 -9.24 23.39 -7.90
C ASN A 91 -7.71 23.24 -7.75
N GLN A 92 -7.01 24.25 -7.22
CA GLN A 92 -5.59 24.16 -6.91
C GLN A 92 -5.25 22.98 -5.99
N PHE A 93 -6.16 22.59 -5.08
CA PHE A 93 -5.96 21.45 -4.19
C PHE A 93 -6.19 20.09 -4.87
N THR A 94 -6.70 20.07 -6.10
CA THR A 94 -6.76 18.83 -6.89
C THR A 94 -5.43 18.49 -7.53
N GLN A 95 -4.59 19.50 -7.77
CA GLN A 95 -3.25 19.37 -8.34
C GLN A 95 -2.27 19.12 -7.20
N ALA A 96 -1.79 17.89 -7.09
CA ALA A 96 -0.88 17.45 -6.04
C ALA A 96 0.56 17.33 -6.56
N LEU A 97 1.50 17.29 -5.62
CA LEU A 97 2.90 16.97 -5.90
C LEU A 97 3.04 15.52 -6.42
N ASP A 98 4.05 15.28 -7.25
CA ASP A 98 4.35 13.95 -7.76
C ASP A 98 4.80 12.98 -6.66
N ARG A 99 4.67 11.67 -6.95
CA ARG A 99 4.92 10.62 -5.96
C ARG A 99 6.38 10.55 -5.52
N GLN A 100 7.33 10.80 -6.42
CA GLN A 100 8.75 10.69 -6.14
C GLN A 100 9.18 11.79 -5.16
N THR A 101 8.83 13.04 -5.47
CA THR A 101 9.12 14.20 -4.62
C THR A 101 8.39 14.08 -3.28
N ALA A 102 7.12 13.65 -3.27
CA ALA A 102 6.38 13.43 -2.02
C ALA A 102 7.09 12.41 -1.10
N THR A 103 7.62 11.32 -1.66
CA THR A 103 8.35 10.30 -0.89
C THR A 103 9.62 10.88 -0.26
N GLN A 104 10.37 11.69 -1.00
CA GLN A 104 11.57 12.36 -0.50
C GLN A 104 11.23 13.37 0.61
N LEU A 105 10.18 14.16 0.42
CA LEU A 105 9.69 15.09 1.43
C LEU A 105 9.27 14.37 2.72
N PHE A 106 8.55 13.26 2.63
CA PHE A 106 8.17 12.50 3.82
C PHE A 106 9.37 11.85 4.52
N LYS A 107 10.41 11.44 3.79
CA LYS A 107 11.68 10.98 4.40
C LYS A 107 12.36 12.11 5.19
N LEU A 108 12.41 13.32 4.62
CA LEU A 108 12.93 14.50 5.32
C LEU A 108 12.07 14.81 6.55
N ALA A 109 10.74 14.79 6.40
CA ALA A 109 9.81 15.05 7.48
C ALA A 109 9.94 14.05 8.64
N HIS A 110 10.24 12.78 8.32
CA HIS A 110 10.46 11.75 9.32
C HIS A 110 11.67 12.05 10.22
N LYS A 111 12.72 12.69 9.67
CA LYS A 111 13.92 13.10 10.43
C LYS A 111 13.64 14.23 11.43
N TYR A 112 12.71 15.13 11.11
CA TYR A 112 12.36 16.31 11.91
C TYR A 112 11.05 16.13 12.69
N ARG A 113 10.66 14.88 13.01
CA ARG A 113 9.44 14.60 13.79
C ARG A 113 9.52 15.23 15.18
N PRO A 114 8.41 15.79 15.70
CA PRO A 114 8.34 16.23 17.07
C PRO A 114 8.41 15.02 18.03
N GLU A 115 8.91 15.28 19.24
CA GLU A 115 9.01 14.30 20.31
C GLU A 115 7.66 13.69 20.69
N THR A 116 7.68 12.41 21.07
CA THR A 116 6.51 11.78 21.68
C THR A 116 6.33 12.26 23.12
N LYS A 117 5.12 12.09 23.69
CA LYS A 117 4.85 12.46 25.09
C LYS A 117 5.76 11.69 26.08
N GLN A 118 6.13 10.46 25.74
CA GLN A 118 7.00 9.61 26.55
C GLN A 118 8.44 10.11 26.53
N GLU A 119 9.00 10.38 25.34
CA GLU A 119 10.33 10.99 25.19
C GLU A 119 10.42 12.34 25.89
N LYS A 120 9.37 13.16 25.76
CA LYS A 120 9.29 14.44 26.47
C LYS A 120 9.35 14.26 27.97
N LYS A 121 8.62 13.28 28.52
CA LYS A 121 8.65 12.96 29.96
C LYS A 121 10.04 12.52 30.39
N GLN A 122 10.66 11.59 29.66
CA GLN A 122 12.02 11.12 29.96
C GLN A 122 13.04 12.26 29.93
N ARG A 123 12.97 13.16 28.95
CA ARG A 123 13.83 14.35 28.89
C ARG A 123 13.63 15.26 30.09
N LEU A 124 12.38 15.49 30.51
CA LEU A 124 12.08 16.35 31.66
C LEU A 124 12.55 15.72 32.98
N LEU A 125 12.41 14.40 33.14
CA LEU A 125 12.92 13.67 34.30
C LEU A 125 14.45 13.76 34.37
N ALA A 126 15.16 13.46 33.27
CA ALA A 126 16.61 13.56 33.22
C ALA A 126 17.12 14.98 33.52
N ARG A 127 16.40 16.01 33.06
CA ARG A 127 16.73 17.41 33.39
C ARG A 127 16.48 17.73 34.86
N ALA A 128 15.38 17.24 35.43
CA ALA A 128 15.08 17.43 36.85
C ALA A 128 16.12 16.76 37.75
N GLU A 129 16.56 15.54 37.41
CA GLU A 129 17.64 14.83 38.11
C GLU A 129 18.97 15.58 38.05
N GLN A 130 19.35 16.11 36.87
CA GLN A 130 20.56 16.91 36.71
C GLN A 130 20.53 18.20 37.53
N LYS A 131 19.36 18.84 37.60
CA LYS A 131 19.15 20.03 38.42
C LYS A 131 19.19 19.71 39.92
N ALA A 132 18.58 18.60 40.33
CA ALA A 132 18.63 18.12 41.71
C ALA A 132 20.06 17.78 42.14
N ALA A 133 20.89 17.25 41.23
CA ALA A 133 22.31 17.00 41.43
C ALA A 133 23.18 18.29 41.45
N GLY A 134 22.58 19.48 41.50
CA GLY A 134 23.28 20.76 41.66
C GLY A 134 23.94 21.30 40.39
N LYS A 135 23.78 20.66 39.23
CA LYS A 135 24.23 21.23 37.95
C LYS A 135 23.22 22.31 37.54
N GLY A 136 23.69 23.54 37.40
CA GLY A 136 22.83 24.69 37.03
C GLY A 136 22.05 24.47 35.73
N ASP A 137 20.93 25.18 35.58
CA ASP A 137 20.06 25.11 34.39
C ASP A 137 20.75 25.69 33.16
N THR A 138 21.55 24.88 32.47
CA THR A 138 22.18 25.28 31.21
C THR A 138 21.14 25.33 30.08
N PRO A 139 21.05 26.42 29.30
CA PRO A 139 20.08 26.54 28.23
C PRO A 139 20.41 25.57 27.08
N THR A 140 19.66 24.47 26.99
CA THR A 140 19.80 23.49 25.90
C THR A 140 19.32 24.07 24.57
N LYS A 141 20.12 23.90 23.51
CA LYS A 141 19.73 24.25 22.13
C LYS A 141 18.51 23.41 21.72
N ARG A 142 17.43 24.09 21.31
CA ARG A 142 16.21 23.42 20.87
C ARG A 142 16.44 22.76 19.51
N PRO A 143 16.11 21.47 19.33
CA PRO A 143 16.26 20.83 18.02
C PRO A 143 15.27 21.45 17.02
N PRO A 144 15.64 21.58 15.74
CA PRO A 144 14.70 21.93 14.69
C PRO A 144 13.66 20.81 14.57
N VAL A 145 12.39 21.18 14.62
CA VAL A 145 11.26 20.27 14.51
C VAL A 145 10.25 20.82 13.52
N LEU A 146 9.52 19.92 12.86
CA LEU A 146 8.37 20.30 12.07
C LEU A 146 7.30 20.95 12.94
N ARG A 147 6.73 22.04 12.43
CA ARG A 147 5.59 22.74 13.05
C ARG A 147 4.31 22.27 12.38
N ALA A 148 3.31 21.94 13.18
CA ALA A 148 2.01 21.45 12.72
C ALA A 148 0.88 22.27 13.37
N GLY A 149 -0.28 22.29 12.71
CA GLY A 149 -1.45 23.05 13.13
C GLY A 149 -1.64 24.32 12.32
N VAL A 150 -2.88 24.59 11.90
CA VAL A 150 -3.21 25.69 10.98
C VAL A 150 -2.76 27.04 11.56
N ASN A 151 -3.10 27.33 12.82
CA ASN A 151 -2.79 28.61 13.48
C ASN A 151 -1.28 28.86 13.67
N THR A 152 -0.53 27.79 13.97
CA THR A 152 0.93 27.89 14.11
C THR A 152 1.60 28.09 12.74
N VAL A 153 1.08 27.43 11.71
CA VAL A 153 1.62 27.59 10.35
C VAL A 153 1.33 28.98 9.81
N THR A 154 0.11 29.51 9.98
CA THR A 154 -0.25 30.86 9.50
C THR A 154 0.62 31.94 10.14
N SER A 155 0.77 31.93 11.47
CA SER A 155 1.65 32.87 12.17
C SER A 155 3.12 32.78 11.74
N LEU A 156 3.61 31.58 11.38
CA LEU A 156 4.97 31.40 10.85
C LEU A 156 5.13 31.90 9.41
N VAL A 157 4.08 31.82 8.59
CA VAL A 157 4.05 32.37 7.23
C VAL A 157 4.00 33.90 7.29
N GLU A 158 3.13 34.47 8.12
CA GLU A 158 3.00 35.91 8.34
C GLU A 158 4.30 36.53 8.86
N SER A 159 4.96 35.87 9.81
CA SER A 159 6.27 36.30 10.33
C SER A 159 7.46 35.96 9.42
N LYS A 160 7.21 35.35 8.25
CA LYS A 160 8.24 34.94 7.26
C LYS A 160 9.33 34.02 7.83
N LYS A 161 8.99 33.21 8.84
CA LYS A 161 9.90 32.24 9.48
C LYS A 161 9.80 30.84 8.87
N ALA A 162 8.72 30.55 8.16
CA ALA A 162 8.54 29.28 7.46
C ALA A 162 9.40 29.26 6.17
N GLN A 163 10.23 28.22 6.02
CA GLN A 163 11.01 28.00 4.79
C GLN A 163 10.20 27.26 3.72
N LEU A 164 9.42 26.26 4.15
CA LEU A 164 8.59 25.43 3.28
C LEU A 164 7.28 25.12 4.02
N VAL A 165 6.15 25.21 3.31
CA VAL A 165 4.83 24.84 3.84
C VAL A 165 4.29 23.65 3.06
N MET A 166 3.88 22.61 3.79
CA MET A 166 3.23 21.44 3.22
C MET A 166 1.75 21.49 3.56
N TRP A 167 0.90 21.48 2.54
CA TRP A 167 -0.55 21.43 2.68
C TRP A 167 -1.05 20.02 2.35
N ILE A 168 -2.03 19.55 3.12
CA ILE A 168 -2.67 18.26 2.89
C ILE A 168 -3.84 18.47 1.94
N GLN A 169 -3.92 17.62 0.92
CA GLN A 169 -5.10 17.53 0.07
C GLN A 169 -6.24 16.88 0.85
N LEU A 170 -7.21 17.69 1.29
CA LEU A 170 -8.46 17.20 1.88
C LEU A 170 -9.45 16.88 0.75
N ARG A 171 -9.50 15.61 0.33
CA ARG A 171 -10.52 15.09 -0.58
C ARG A 171 -11.18 13.85 -0.03
#